data_AF-A0A919QAN0-F1
#
_entry.id   AF-A0A919QAN0-F1
#
_cell.length_a   1.000
_cell.length_b   1.000
_cell.length_c   1.000
_cell.angle_alpha   90.00
_cell.angle_beta   90.00
_cell.angle_gamma   90.00
#
_symmetry.space_group_name_H-M   'P 1'
#
loop_
_entity.id
_entity.type
_entity.pdbx_description
1 polymer ?
#
loop_
_entity_poly.entity_id
_entity_poly.type
_entity_poly.pdbx_seq_one_letter_code
_entity_poly.pdbx_strand_id
1 'polypeptide(L)'
;MKTTQAQAAIQPPADRRATRVARPADDRLLLLPEIAKYIRREEETIRWWRKTRYKDAPPVWKQAGRIVAWKSEIDAWLDAQRDADLENANAE
;
A
#
# COMPACT_ATOMS: atom_id res chain seq x y z
N MET A 1 35.59 37.03 8.97
CA MET A 1 34.18 36.75 8.65
C MET A 1 34.04 36.41 7.17
N LYS A 2 34.05 35.12 6.80
CA LYS A 2 33.50 34.58 5.55
C LYS A 2 33.09 33.12 5.82
N THR A 3 31.79 32.90 5.92
CA THR A 3 31.17 31.58 6.08
C THR A 3 31.11 30.93 4.71
N THR A 4 31.85 29.84 4.50
CA THR A 4 31.73 29.02 3.29
C THR A 4 31.07 27.71 3.67
N GLN A 5 29.88 27.51 3.11
CA GLN A 5 28.98 26.38 3.31
C GLN A 5 29.68 25.03 3.17
N ALA A 6 29.51 24.19 4.19
CA ALA A 6 29.71 22.75 4.07
C ALA A 6 28.65 22.21 3.11
N GLN A 7 29.09 21.78 1.93
CA GLN A 7 28.29 20.96 1.03
C GLN A 7 28.13 19.58 1.67
N ALA A 8 27.00 19.35 2.32
CA ALA A 8 26.58 18.02 2.72
C ALA A 8 26.35 17.20 1.44
N ALA A 9 27.31 16.33 1.13
CA ALA A 9 27.18 15.34 0.08
C ALA A 9 25.92 14.51 0.33
N ILE A 10 24.89 14.74 -0.47
CA ILE A 10 23.73 13.86 -0.57
C ILE A 10 24.24 12.58 -1.21
N GLN A 11 24.69 11.63 -0.39
CA GLN A 11 24.88 10.26 -0.84
C GLN A 11 23.50 9.74 -1.26
N PRO A 12 23.31 9.29 -2.52
CA PRO A 12 22.09 8.57 -2.86
C PRO A 12 22.07 7.28 -2.03
N PRO A 13 21.00 6.98 -1.27
CA PRO A 13 20.94 5.71 -0.56
C PRO A 13 20.96 4.58 -1.59
N ALA A 14 22.05 3.80 -1.56
CA ALA A 14 22.33 2.68 -2.45
C ALA A 14 21.46 1.45 -2.13
N ASP A 15 20.24 1.65 -1.65
CA ASP A 15 19.30 0.60 -1.33
C ASP A 15 17.97 0.86 -2.07
N ARG A 16 17.93 0.50 -3.36
CA ARG A 16 16.69 0.37 -4.13
C ARG A 16 15.91 -0.91 -3.76
N ARG A 17 16.20 -1.52 -2.60
CA ARG A 17 15.54 -2.73 -2.12
C ARG A 17 14.46 -2.34 -1.12
N ALA A 18 13.28 -2.06 -1.67
CA ALA A 18 12.00 -1.96 -0.97
C ALA A 18 12.03 -1.02 0.24
N THR A 19 11.48 0.19 0.07
CA THR A 19 10.90 0.95 1.17
C THR A 19 9.81 0.09 1.81
N ARG A 20 10.19 -0.80 2.73
CA ARG A 20 9.25 -1.60 3.51
C ARG A 20 8.61 -0.60 4.44
N VAL A 21 7.42 -0.12 4.08
CA VAL A 21 6.62 0.75 4.95
C VAL A 21 6.60 0.08 6.31
N ALA A 22 7.25 0.72 7.30
CA ALA A 22 7.37 0.16 8.63
C ALA A 22 5.94 0.00 9.15
N ARG A 23 5.51 -1.25 9.34
CA ARG A 23 4.17 -1.53 9.84
C ARG A 23 4.04 -0.93 11.23
N PRO A 24 2.97 -0.19 11.54
CA PRO A 24 2.72 0.32 12.89
C PRO A 24 2.71 -0.82 13.92
N ALA A 25 3.16 -0.54 15.14
CA ALA A 25 3.14 -1.53 16.22
C ALA A 25 1.71 -2.01 16.56
N ASP A 26 0.71 -1.15 16.34
CA ASP A 26 -0.72 -1.43 16.56
C ASP A 26 -1.47 -1.75 15.24
N ASP A 27 -0.77 -2.28 14.24
CA ASP A 27 -1.40 -2.62 12.96
C ASP A 27 -2.42 -3.76 13.12
N ARG A 28 -3.65 -3.51 12.69
CA ARG A 28 -4.77 -4.42 12.86
C ARG A 28 -4.87 -5.36 11.67
N LEU A 29 -4.92 -6.66 11.96
CA LEU A 29 -5.25 -7.66 10.96
C LEU A 29 -6.76 -7.62 10.67
N LEU A 30 -7.12 -7.35 9.42
CA LEU A 30 -8.49 -7.33 8.94
C LEU A 30 -8.86 -8.68 8.31
N LEU A 31 -10.07 -9.15 8.62
CA LEU A 31 -10.67 -10.31 7.97
C LEU A 31 -11.41 -9.89 6.69
N LEU A 32 -11.64 -10.83 5.77
CA LEU A 32 -12.41 -10.60 4.54
C LEU A 32 -13.65 -9.70 4.67
N PRO A 33 -14.62 -9.93 5.59
CA PRO A 33 -15.79 -9.04 5.73
C PRO A 33 -15.41 -7.62 6.15
N GLU A 34 -14.34 -7.45 6.92
CA GLU A 34 -13.84 -6.13 7.32
C GLU A 34 -13.15 -5.45 6.15
N ILE A 35 -12.31 -6.17 5.40
CA ILE A 35 -11.66 -5.67 4.18
C ILE A 35 -12.72 -5.20 3.19
N ALA A 36 -13.75 -6.02 2.95
CA ALA A 36 -14.88 -5.72 2.06
C ALA A 36 -15.59 -4.41 2.43
N LYS A 37 -15.92 -4.25 3.71
CA LYS A 37 -16.51 -3.00 4.23
C LYS A 37 -15.54 -1.83 4.08
N TYR A 38 -14.26 -2.06 4.33
CA TYR A 38 -13.23 -1.02 4.31
C TYR A 38 -13.02 -0.43 2.92
N ILE A 39 -12.87 -1.30 1.91
CA ILE A 39 -12.69 -0.89 0.51
C ILE A 39 -14.02 -0.62 -0.21
N ARG A 40 -15.16 -0.77 0.49
CA ARG A 40 -16.52 -0.63 -0.07
C ARG A 40 -16.76 -1.50 -1.31
N ARG A 41 -16.41 -2.78 -1.22
CA ARG A 41 -16.62 -3.81 -2.27
C ARG A 41 -17.22 -5.06 -1.68
N GLU A 42 -17.79 -5.90 -2.54
CA GLU A 42 -18.33 -7.19 -2.14
C GLU A 42 -17.22 -8.21 -1.85
N GLU A 43 -17.46 -9.12 -0.91
CA GLU A 43 -16.51 -10.18 -0.58
C GLU A 43 -16.18 -11.08 -1.77
N GLU A 44 -17.17 -11.30 -2.64
CA GLU A 44 -17.02 -12.10 -3.85
C GLU A 44 -16.03 -11.46 -4.82
N THR A 45 -16.08 -10.14 -4.98
CA THR A 45 -15.12 -9.38 -5.79
C THR A 45 -13.69 -9.58 -5.28
N ILE A 46 -13.47 -9.54 -3.96
CA ILE A 46 -12.14 -9.73 -3.37
C ILE A 46 -11.66 -11.18 -3.58
N ARG A 47 -12.55 -12.16 -3.41
CA ARG A 47 -12.24 -13.57 -3.69
C ARG A 47 -11.87 -13.77 -5.17
N TRP A 48 -12.61 -13.12 -6.06
CA TRP A 48 -12.37 -13.16 -7.50
C TRP A 48 -11.02 -12.53 -7.84
N TRP A 49 -10.73 -11.31 -7.38
CA TRP A 49 -9.44 -10.62 -7.57
C TRP A 49 -8.25 -11.47 -7.13
N ARG A 50 -8.35 -12.08 -5.95
CA ARG A 50 -7.31 -12.99 -5.45
C ARG A 50 -7.14 -14.21 -6.35
N LYS A 51 -8.24 -14.77 -6.87
CA LYS A 51 -8.23 -15.96 -7.74
C LYS A 51 -7.64 -15.63 -9.12
N THR A 52 -8.00 -14.50 -9.70
CA THR A 52 -7.57 -14.07 -11.05
C THR A 52 -6.23 -13.34 -11.06
N ARG A 53 -5.67 -13.04 -9.87
CA ARG A 53 -4.46 -12.21 -9.71
C ARG A 53 -4.61 -10.87 -10.43
N TYR A 54 -5.74 -10.22 -10.23
CA TYR A 54 -6.01 -8.92 -10.79
C TYR A 54 -4.91 -7.93 -10.37
N LYS A 55 -4.40 -7.14 -11.33
CA LYS A 55 -3.22 -6.30 -11.13
C LYS A 55 -3.45 -5.24 -10.04
N ASP A 56 -4.67 -4.72 -9.97
CA ASP A 56 -5.04 -3.69 -9.00
C ASP A 56 -5.81 -4.30 -7.83
N ALA A 57 -5.54 -5.56 -7.48
CA ALA A 57 -6.12 -6.20 -6.30
C ALA A 57 -5.47 -5.65 -5.01
N PRO A 58 -6.24 -5.55 -3.91
CA PRO A 58 -5.66 -5.22 -2.61
C PRO A 58 -4.67 -6.30 -2.15
N PRO A 59 -3.66 -5.94 -1.34
CA PRO A 59 -2.69 -6.87 -0.78
C PRO A 59 -3.33 -7.80 0.25
N VAL A 60 -3.92 -8.89 -0.23
CA VAL A 60 -4.60 -9.91 0.59
C VAL A 60 -3.87 -11.25 0.51
N TRP A 61 -3.75 -11.96 1.62
CA TRP A 61 -3.21 -13.31 1.65
C TRP A 61 -4.13 -14.29 2.39
N LYS A 62 -3.80 -15.59 2.33
CA LYS A 62 -4.50 -16.63 3.08
C LYS A 62 -3.73 -16.95 4.36
N GLN A 63 -4.41 -16.90 5.49
CA GLN A 63 -3.90 -17.36 6.79
C GLN A 63 -4.93 -18.27 7.44
N ALA A 64 -4.53 -19.51 7.76
CA ALA A 64 -5.42 -20.52 8.36
C ALA A 64 -6.79 -20.67 7.66
N GLY A 65 -6.78 -20.67 6.32
CA GLY A 65 -7.99 -20.80 5.50
C GLY A 65 -8.82 -19.51 5.34
N ARG A 66 -8.48 -18.43 6.05
CA ARG A 66 -9.16 -17.12 5.97
C ARG A 66 -8.38 -16.18 5.05
N ILE A 67 -9.10 -15.30 4.35
CA ILE A 67 -8.48 -14.18 3.61
C ILE A 67 -8.32 -13.03 4.60
N VAL A 68 -7.09 -12.52 4.68
CA VAL A 68 -6.70 -11.49 5.63
C VAL A 68 -5.82 -10.45 4.93
N ALA A 69 -5.80 -9.26 5.51
CA ALA A 69 -4.93 -8.15 5.12
C ALA A 69 -4.56 -7.32 6.35
N TRP A 70 -3.38 -6.71 6.34
CA TRP A 70 -3.05 -5.68 7.33
C TRP A 70 -3.79 -4.39 6.97
N LYS A 71 -4.35 -3.71 7.98
CA LYS A 71 -5.05 -2.44 7.73
C LYS A 71 -4.12 -1.43 7.07
N SER A 72 -2.87 -1.29 7.54
CA SER A 72 -1.94 -0.33 6.95
C SER A 72 -1.59 -0.65 5.48
N GLU A 73 -1.58 -1.92 5.09
CA GLU A 73 -1.32 -2.31 3.70
C GLU A 73 -2.51 -1.97 2.80
N ILE A 74 -3.74 -2.12 3.29
CA ILE A 74 -4.94 -1.69 2.56
C ILE A 74 -4.98 -0.16 2.45
N ASP A 75 -4.61 0.56 3.51
CA ASP A 75 -4.51 2.02 3.50
C ASP A 75 -3.51 2.49 2.43
N ALA A 76 -2.28 1.95 2.45
CA ALA A 76 -1.26 2.28 1.46
C ALA A 76 -1.70 1.95 0.02
N TRP A 77 -2.44 0.86 -0.17
CA TRP A 77 -2.99 0.50 -1.47
C TRP A 77 -4.08 1.48 -1.93
N LEU A 78 -4.98 1.91 -1.04
CA LEU A 78 -6.00 2.91 -1.35
C LEU A 78 -5.38 4.27 -1.71
N ASP A 79 -4.36 4.68 -0.98
CA ASP A 79 -3.64 5.93 -1.24
C ASP A 79 -2.92 5.87 -2.59
N ALA A 80 -2.27 4.74 -2.92
CA ALA A 80 -1.67 4.54 -4.24
C ALA A 80 -2.70 4.59 -5.39
N GLN A 81 -3.93 4.08 -5.18
CA GLN A 81 -4.99 4.22 -6.19
C GLN A 81 -5.44 5.67 -6.37
N ARG A 82 -5.58 6.42 -5.26
CA ARG A 82 -5.94 7.84 -5.31
C ARG A 82 -4.87 8.67 -6.02
N ASP A 83 -3.60 8.43 -5.71
CA ASP A 83 -2.50 9.13 -6.35
C ASP A 83 -2.45 8.85 -7.86
N ALA A 84 -2.68 7.59 -8.26
CA ALA A 84 -2.78 7.22 -9.68
C ALA A 84 -3.97 7.91 -10.38
N ASP A 85 -5.14 7.98 -9.73
CA ASP A 85 -6.31 8.67 -10.26
C ASP A 85 -6.05 10.19 -10.41
N LEU A 86 -5.38 10.81 -9.43
CA LEU A 86 -5.01 12.22 -9.47
C LEU A 86 -3.97 12.52 -10.56
N GLU A 87 -2.98 11.64 -10.76
CA GLU A 87 -1.98 11.79 -11.82
C GLU A 87 -2.66 11.72 -13.20
N ASN A 88 -3.57 10.77 -13.41
CA ASN A 88 -4.33 10.65 -14.65
C ASN A 88 -5.22 11.88 -14.91
N ALA A 89 -5.84 12.43 -13.87
CA ALA A 89 -6.73 13.59 -14.00
C ALA A 89 -5.99 14.91 -14.31
N ASN A 90 -4.70 15.03 -13.95
CA ASN A 90 -3.88 16.21 -14.26
C ASN A 90 -3.15 16.09 -15.61
N ALA A 91 -3.24 14.94 -16.28
CA ALA A 91 -2.61 14.68 -17.57
C ALA A 91 -3.50 15.01 -18.78
N GLU A 92 -4.79 15.32 -18.56
CA GLU A 92 -5.72 15.89 -19.56
C GLU A 92 -5.76 17.43 -19.51
#